data_AF-A0A177Y5I9-F1
#
_entry.id   AF-A0A177Y5I9-F1
#
_cell.length_a   1.000
_cell.length_b   1.000
_cell.length_c   1.000
_cell.angle_alpha   90.00
_cell.angle_beta   90.00
_cell.angle_gamma   90.00
#
_symmetry.space_group_name_H-M   'P 1'
#
loop_
_entity.id
_entity.type
_entity.pdbx_description
1 polymer ?
#
loop_
_entity_poly.entity_id
_entity_poly.type
_entity_poly.pdbx_seq_one_letter_code
_entity_poly.pdbx_strand_id
1 'polypeptide(L)'
;MVRKLTTLNFNSFFAGIGGFDLAFENQGFEPSFQCELNTFCQEVLQKHWKNVPLHGDISNLDAMDIPKAAVWCGGFPCQDLSVARGSKGRQGLRGSNSGLFYPFFDLIASHTPDAVIIENVVGLLSSHNGQDFRIILEKLTSIGYAVAWRVVNSRFFGAPQSRPRVFICAFKGNPLKAFSTLFETELGVKPNNLRRAFLDVSECKKSKAKVAQVAYCLAATSGRHTGTDWSRTYVSYPDAVRRLTPSECEGIQGFPKDWTLLNNEKASDSDTERYHALGNAVSVPVVEWIARRLKKEIIERKEPVTSQDMVSCLLKSHASILQKHREQNHLNLVLDPTDKEHKLKWMSGGIAFDDKCIDFKATDYPERVIPSKLIDVIDKSTELNEKYFISSNAAEGILRRVRSQNRSLFGPLYDALVIMAQGKEAA
;
A
#
# COMPACT_ATOMS: atom_id res chain seq x y z
N MET A 1 33.08 -16.48 -18.72
CA MET A 1 31.84 -16.28 -19.49
C MET A 1 30.90 -15.45 -18.63
N VAL A 2 30.89 -14.13 -18.82
CA VAL A 2 30.04 -13.21 -18.05
C VAL A 2 28.60 -13.47 -18.49
N ARG A 3 27.76 -14.08 -17.64
CA ARG A 3 26.31 -14.14 -17.89
C ARG A 3 25.85 -12.70 -18.10
N LYS A 4 25.48 -12.34 -19.33
CA LYS A 4 24.66 -11.15 -19.60
C LYS A 4 23.50 -11.26 -18.59
N LEU A 5 23.44 -10.37 -17.62
CA LEU A 5 22.25 -10.18 -16.80
C LEU A 5 21.16 -9.82 -17.82
N THR A 6 20.31 -10.78 -18.18
CA THR A 6 19.07 -10.49 -18.90
C THR A 6 18.32 -9.51 -18.03
N THR A 7 18.12 -8.28 -18.50
CA THR A 7 17.34 -7.33 -17.72
C THR A 7 15.93 -7.91 -17.53
N LEU A 8 15.45 -7.93 -16.28
CA LEU A 8 14.11 -8.41 -15.96
C LEU A 8 13.12 -7.30 -16.26
N ASN A 9 12.13 -7.56 -17.09
CA ASN A 9 11.11 -6.58 -17.43
C ASN A 9 9.82 -6.77 -16.63
N PHE A 10 9.04 -5.70 -16.50
CA PHE A 10 7.73 -5.73 -15.84
C PHE A 10 6.69 -4.84 -16.50
N ASN A 11 5.42 -5.21 -16.32
CA ASN A 11 4.27 -4.39 -16.71
C ASN A 11 3.52 -3.92 -15.45
N SER A 12 3.20 -2.63 -15.40
CA SER A 12 2.55 -1.97 -14.25
C SER A 12 1.10 -1.62 -14.58
N PHE A 13 0.15 -2.17 -13.83
CA PHE A 13 -1.29 -1.94 -14.00
C PHE A 13 -1.85 -1.18 -12.81
N PHE A 14 -2.81 -0.29 -13.06
CA PHE A 14 -3.26 0.67 -12.04
C PHE A 14 -2.07 1.45 -11.48
N ALA A 15 -1.17 1.89 -12.38
CA ALA A 15 0.18 2.33 -12.05
C ALA A 15 0.18 3.57 -11.12
N GLY A 16 -0.90 4.35 -11.12
CA GLY A 16 -1.01 5.59 -10.37
C GLY A 16 0.16 6.51 -10.70
N ILE A 17 0.84 7.00 -9.67
CA ILE A 17 2.05 7.84 -9.82
C ILE A 17 3.35 7.03 -9.94
N GLY A 18 3.28 5.75 -10.31
CA GLY A 18 4.46 4.91 -10.57
C GLY A 18 5.17 4.41 -9.31
N GLY A 19 4.42 4.09 -8.25
CA GLY A 19 5.02 3.59 -7.01
C GLY A 19 5.61 2.18 -7.15
N PHE A 20 4.98 1.32 -7.96
CA PHE A 20 5.59 0.06 -8.35
C PHE A 20 6.77 0.27 -9.27
N ASP A 21 6.60 1.13 -10.27
CA ASP A 21 7.57 1.39 -11.32
C ASP A 21 8.92 1.86 -10.76
N LEU A 22 8.91 2.90 -9.92
CA LEU A 22 10.09 3.41 -9.24
C LEU A 22 10.77 2.32 -8.39
N ALA A 23 9.98 1.56 -7.62
CA ALA A 23 10.52 0.54 -6.73
C ALA A 23 11.18 -0.62 -7.49
N PHE A 24 10.58 -1.06 -8.59
CA PHE A 24 11.11 -2.11 -9.45
C PHE A 24 12.35 -1.65 -10.19
N GLU A 25 12.36 -0.42 -10.73
CA GLU A 25 13.52 0.18 -11.39
C GLU A 25 14.71 0.31 -10.43
N ASN A 26 14.47 0.75 -9.19
CA ASN A 26 15.50 0.80 -8.14
C ASN A 26 16.12 -0.58 -7.82
N GLN A 27 15.42 -1.68 -8.12
CA GLN A 27 15.94 -3.05 -8.01
C GLN A 27 16.47 -3.61 -9.34
N GLY A 28 16.59 -2.77 -10.38
CA GLY A 28 17.16 -3.09 -11.68
C GLY A 28 16.24 -3.93 -12.57
N PHE A 29 14.93 -3.73 -12.46
CA PHE A 29 13.97 -4.15 -13.48
C PHE A 29 13.75 -3.03 -14.50
N GLU A 30 13.32 -3.37 -15.72
CA GLU A 30 12.96 -2.40 -16.77
C GLU A 30 11.44 -2.38 -16.99
N PRO A 31 10.77 -1.21 -16.90
CA PRO A 31 9.35 -1.11 -17.22
C PRO A 31 9.14 -1.31 -18.73
N SER A 32 8.23 -2.21 -19.11
CA SER A 32 7.88 -2.46 -20.52
C SER A 32 6.49 -1.95 -20.90
N PHE A 33 5.61 -1.70 -19.93
CA PHE A 33 4.25 -1.23 -20.17
C PHE A 33 3.62 -0.67 -18.91
N GLN A 34 2.75 0.33 -19.07
CA GLN A 34 1.96 0.95 -18.00
C GLN A 34 0.49 1.04 -18.41
N CYS A 35 -0.42 0.84 -17.44
CA CYS A 35 -1.86 1.03 -17.61
C CYS A 35 -2.42 1.85 -16.43
N GLU A 36 -2.97 3.03 -16.72
CA GLU A 36 -3.49 3.97 -15.73
C GLU A 36 -4.60 4.85 -16.33
N LEU A 37 -5.75 4.92 -15.66
CA LEU A 37 -6.92 5.66 -16.16
C LEU A 37 -6.84 7.17 -15.85
N ASN A 38 -6.31 7.56 -14.69
CA ASN A 38 -6.33 8.94 -14.24
C ASN A 38 -5.32 9.80 -15.01
N THR A 39 -5.80 10.87 -15.62
CA THR A 39 -5.00 11.77 -16.47
C THR A 39 -3.82 12.40 -15.72
N PHE A 40 -4.02 12.90 -14.49
CA PHE A 40 -2.93 13.44 -13.68
C PHE A 40 -1.84 12.39 -13.40
N CYS A 41 -2.23 11.16 -13.05
CA CYS A 41 -1.30 10.06 -12.88
C CYS A 41 -0.56 9.73 -14.19
N GLN A 42 -1.25 9.72 -15.33
CA GLN A 42 -0.62 9.52 -16.65
C GLN A 42 0.44 10.58 -16.95
N GLU A 43 0.17 11.86 -16.64
CA GLU A 43 1.16 12.93 -16.80
C GLU A 43 2.39 12.74 -15.91
N VAL A 44 2.21 12.28 -14.67
CA VAL A 44 3.32 11.90 -13.77
C VAL A 44 4.11 10.72 -14.35
N LEU A 45 3.45 9.70 -14.86
CA LEU A 45 4.11 8.57 -15.50
C LEU A 45 4.91 9.01 -16.73
N GLN A 46 4.34 9.83 -17.61
CA GLN A 46 5.02 10.34 -18.81
C GLN A 46 6.19 11.27 -18.49
N LYS A 47 6.15 12.00 -17.37
CA LYS A 47 7.28 12.81 -16.88
C LYS A 47 8.51 11.92 -16.59
N HIS A 48 8.30 10.75 -16.00
CA HIS A 48 9.38 9.87 -15.53
C HIS A 48 9.75 8.76 -16.54
N TRP A 49 8.78 8.25 -17.29
CA TRP A 49 8.91 7.11 -18.23
C TRP A 49 8.35 7.43 -19.61
N LYS A 50 8.83 8.52 -20.22
CA LYS A 50 8.35 9.03 -21.52
C LYS A 50 8.27 8.00 -22.66
N ASN A 51 9.15 7.00 -22.64
CA ASN A 51 9.27 6.00 -23.72
C ASN A 51 8.57 4.67 -23.40
N VAL A 52 7.96 4.53 -22.22
CA VAL A 52 7.22 3.32 -21.85
C VAL A 52 5.79 3.45 -22.42
N PRO A 53 5.28 2.46 -23.17
CA PRO A 53 3.90 2.48 -23.64
C PRO A 53 2.92 2.61 -22.47
N LEU A 54 2.01 3.56 -22.57
CA LEU A 54 1.01 3.88 -21.56
C LEU A 54 -0.39 3.75 -22.13
N HIS A 55 -1.20 2.87 -21.54
CA HIS A 55 -2.61 2.70 -21.86
C HIS A 55 -3.51 3.30 -20.77
N GLY A 56 -4.71 3.71 -21.17
CA GLY A 56 -5.71 4.32 -20.27
C GLY A 56 -6.55 3.27 -19.53
N ASP A 57 -7.78 3.07 -20.01
CA ASP A 57 -8.75 2.16 -19.39
C ASP A 57 -8.37 0.69 -19.65
N ILE A 58 -8.13 -0.07 -18.58
CA ILE A 58 -7.85 -1.50 -18.64
C ILE A 58 -9.01 -2.30 -19.27
N SER A 59 -10.25 -1.81 -19.18
CA SER A 59 -11.43 -2.49 -19.71
C SER A 59 -11.46 -2.51 -21.25
N ASN A 60 -10.70 -1.62 -21.89
CA ASN A 60 -10.59 -1.51 -23.35
C ASN A 60 -9.22 -1.98 -23.86
N LEU A 61 -8.36 -2.52 -22.99
CA LEU A 61 -7.01 -2.94 -23.33
C LEU A 61 -7.04 -4.33 -23.97
N ASP A 62 -6.56 -4.43 -25.22
CA ASP A 62 -6.35 -5.72 -25.87
C ASP A 62 -5.09 -6.40 -25.31
N ALA A 63 -5.18 -7.71 -25.08
CA ALA A 63 -4.07 -8.53 -24.66
C ALA A 63 -2.89 -8.46 -25.66
N MET A 64 -3.16 -8.38 -26.95
CA MET A 64 -2.12 -8.34 -27.99
C MET A 64 -1.25 -7.08 -27.95
N ASP A 65 -1.74 -6.00 -27.35
CA ASP A 65 -1.01 -4.73 -27.22
C ASP A 65 -0.04 -4.71 -26.03
N ILE A 66 -0.07 -5.74 -25.18
CA ILE A 66 0.74 -5.82 -23.96
C ILE A 66 2.06 -6.55 -24.26
N PRO A 67 3.21 -5.89 -24.12
CA PRO A 67 4.51 -6.54 -24.26
C PRO A 67 4.69 -7.69 -23.26
N LYS A 68 5.34 -8.77 -23.70
CA LYS A 68 5.69 -9.88 -22.81
C LYS A 68 6.63 -9.40 -21.71
N ALA A 69 6.28 -9.67 -20.45
CA ALA A 69 7.10 -9.35 -19.29
C ALA A 69 7.19 -10.51 -18.30
N ALA A 70 8.31 -10.60 -17.58
CA ALA A 70 8.51 -11.61 -16.54
C ALA A 70 7.61 -11.36 -15.32
N VAL A 71 7.39 -10.10 -14.96
CA VAL A 71 6.60 -9.72 -13.79
C VAL A 71 5.49 -8.77 -14.16
N TRP A 72 4.29 -9.00 -13.64
CA TRP A 72 3.24 -8.00 -13.65
C TRP A 72 2.98 -7.49 -12.23
N CYS A 73 2.63 -6.22 -12.08
CA CYS A 73 2.28 -5.65 -10.79
C CYS A 73 1.06 -4.73 -10.89
N GLY A 74 0.34 -4.56 -9.79
CA GLY A 74 -0.75 -3.58 -9.75
C GLY A 74 -1.55 -3.58 -8.45
N GLY A 75 -2.17 -2.44 -8.16
CA GLY A 75 -3.07 -2.26 -7.03
C GLY A 75 -4.47 -1.91 -7.51
N PHE A 76 -5.30 -2.92 -7.81
CA PHE A 76 -6.64 -2.65 -8.33
C PHE A 76 -7.48 -1.85 -7.32
N PRO A 77 -8.39 -0.97 -7.78
CA PRO A 77 -9.00 0.04 -6.91
C PRO A 77 -9.73 -0.57 -5.70
N CYS A 78 -9.45 -0.04 -4.51
CA CYS A 78 -9.89 -0.62 -3.22
C CYS A 78 -11.14 0.05 -2.62
N GLN A 79 -11.77 0.99 -3.33
CA GLN A 79 -12.83 1.86 -2.81
C GLN A 79 -14.02 1.04 -2.29
N ASP A 80 -14.37 -0.06 -2.96
CA ASP A 80 -15.50 -0.91 -2.55
C ASP A 80 -15.12 -1.97 -1.50
N LEU A 81 -13.83 -2.10 -1.18
CA LEU A 81 -13.26 -3.03 -0.17
C LEU A 81 -12.95 -2.34 1.18
N SER A 82 -12.86 -1.00 1.18
CA SER A 82 -12.43 -0.22 2.35
C SER A 82 -13.51 -0.11 3.44
N VAL A 83 -13.10 -0.35 4.69
CA VAL A 83 -13.93 -0.16 5.90
C VAL A 83 -14.24 1.33 6.14
N ALA A 84 -13.46 2.24 5.56
CA ALA A 84 -13.62 3.69 5.73
C ALA A 84 -14.92 4.25 5.10
N ARG A 85 -15.68 3.43 4.34
CA ARG A 85 -16.97 3.81 3.76
C ARG A 85 -18.16 3.86 4.72
N GLY A 86 -18.01 3.42 5.97
CA GLY A 86 -19.07 3.52 6.97
C GLY A 86 -20.35 2.74 6.60
N SER A 87 -21.52 3.32 6.89
CA SER A 87 -22.86 2.68 6.83
C SER A 87 -23.37 2.29 5.44
N LYS A 88 -22.65 2.65 4.34
CA LYS A 88 -23.06 2.31 2.96
C LYS A 88 -22.69 0.88 2.54
N GLY A 89 -22.03 0.11 3.40
CA GLY A 89 -21.60 -1.26 3.10
C GLY A 89 -20.38 -1.33 2.15
N ARG A 90 -19.90 -2.54 1.92
CA ARG A 90 -18.82 -2.85 0.97
C ARG A 90 -19.43 -3.58 -0.22
N GLN A 91 -19.28 -3.05 -1.43
CA GLN A 91 -19.68 -3.75 -2.65
C GLN A 91 -18.63 -4.76 -3.12
N GLY A 92 -17.43 -4.76 -2.51
CA GLY A 92 -16.36 -5.72 -2.75
C GLY A 92 -16.06 -5.95 -4.23
N LEU A 93 -15.72 -7.18 -4.64
CA LEU A 93 -15.44 -7.47 -6.05
C LEU A 93 -16.65 -7.32 -6.99
N ARG A 94 -17.87 -7.13 -6.44
CA ARG A 94 -19.07 -6.81 -7.24
C ARG A 94 -19.20 -5.31 -7.53
N GLY A 95 -18.42 -4.46 -6.85
CA GLY A 95 -18.41 -3.02 -7.08
C GLY A 95 -17.68 -2.66 -8.37
N SER A 96 -18.05 -1.53 -8.98
CA SER A 96 -17.48 -1.11 -10.26
C SER A 96 -15.98 -0.80 -10.20
N ASN A 97 -15.43 -0.47 -9.02
CA ASN A 97 -14.01 -0.13 -8.87
C ASN A 97 -13.18 -1.37 -8.54
N SER A 98 -13.51 -2.13 -7.49
CA SER A 98 -12.75 -3.36 -7.19
C SER A 98 -13.09 -4.54 -8.10
N GLY A 99 -14.18 -4.47 -8.86
CA GLY A 99 -14.48 -5.41 -9.94
C GLY A 99 -13.45 -5.39 -11.07
N LEU A 100 -12.61 -4.35 -11.16
CA LEU A 100 -11.48 -4.29 -12.10
C LEU A 100 -10.42 -5.38 -11.86
N PHE A 101 -10.53 -6.15 -10.76
CA PHE A 101 -9.82 -7.41 -10.62
C PHE A 101 -10.11 -8.40 -11.77
N TYR A 102 -11.35 -8.49 -12.25
CA TYR A 102 -11.72 -9.45 -13.31
C TYR A 102 -11.03 -9.17 -14.66
N PRO A 103 -11.12 -7.96 -15.26
CA PRO A 103 -10.38 -7.67 -16.49
C PRO A 103 -8.87 -7.80 -16.30
N PHE A 104 -8.33 -7.41 -15.13
CA PHE A 104 -6.91 -7.63 -14.86
C PHE A 104 -6.55 -9.12 -14.80
N PHE A 105 -7.38 -9.94 -14.17
CA PHE A 105 -7.22 -11.39 -14.14
C PHE A 105 -7.26 -12.00 -15.55
N ASP A 106 -8.19 -11.57 -16.40
CA ASP A 106 -8.31 -12.10 -17.77
C ASP A 106 -7.04 -11.78 -18.61
N LEU A 107 -6.45 -10.60 -18.41
CA LEU A 107 -5.14 -10.26 -18.99
C LEU A 107 -4.00 -11.13 -18.41
N ILE A 108 -3.98 -11.38 -17.09
CA ILE A 108 -3.00 -12.29 -16.47
C ILE A 108 -3.15 -13.71 -17.03
N ALA A 109 -4.37 -14.19 -17.18
CA ALA A 109 -4.65 -15.54 -17.68
C ALA A 109 -4.23 -15.72 -19.14
N SER A 110 -4.32 -14.67 -19.97
CA SER A 110 -3.87 -14.71 -21.37
C SER A 110 -2.35 -14.69 -21.53
N HIS A 111 -1.62 -13.96 -20.67
CA HIS A 111 -0.16 -13.80 -20.80
C HIS A 111 0.64 -14.77 -19.93
N THR A 112 0.10 -15.10 -18.77
CA THR A 112 0.73 -15.94 -17.74
C THR A 112 2.17 -15.53 -17.39
N PRO A 113 2.42 -14.28 -16.93
CA PRO A 113 3.74 -13.83 -16.49
C PRO A 113 4.32 -14.75 -15.40
N ASP A 114 5.65 -14.80 -15.24
CA ASP A 114 6.27 -15.69 -14.24
C ASP A 114 5.79 -15.37 -12.82
N ALA A 115 5.61 -14.08 -12.51
CA ALA A 115 5.08 -13.62 -11.24
C ALA A 115 4.12 -12.43 -11.38
N VAL A 116 3.19 -12.32 -10.43
CA VAL A 116 2.28 -11.18 -10.27
C VAL A 116 2.35 -10.66 -8.84
N ILE A 117 2.58 -9.37 -8.66
CA ILE A 117 2.53 -8.69 -7.36
C ILE A 117 1.29 -7.80 -7.28
N ILE A 118 0.40 -8.09 -6.34
CA ILE A 118 -0.82 -7.30 -6.13
C ILE A 118 -0.78 -6.64 -4.74
N GLU A 119 -1.17 -5.38 -4.66
CA GLU A 119 -1.36 -4.66 -3.40
C GLU A 119 -2.85 -4.34 -3.19
N ASN A 120 -3.31 -4.43 -1.94
CA ASN A 120 -4.63 -3.92 -1.56
C ASN A 120 -4.73 -3.56 -0.06
N VAL A 121 -5.86 -2.99 0.33
CA VAL A 121 -6.17 -2.72 1.74
C VAL A 121 -6.43 -4.02 2.51
N VAL A 122 -6.06 -4.05 3.80
CA VAL A 122 -6.31 -5.20 4.69
C VAL A 122 -7.79 -5.61 4.75
N GLY A 123 -8.69 -4.67 4.48
CA GLY A 123 -10.13 -4.92 4.37
C GLY A 123 -10.50 -6.03 3.38
N LEU A 124 -9.68 -6.25 2.33
CA LEU A 124 -9.85 -7.31 1.34
C LEU A 124 -10.00 -8.70 1.99
N LEU A 125 -9.17 -9.02 2.98
CA LEU A 125 -9.18 -10.31 3.70
C LEU A 125 -10.49 -10.60 4.45
N SER A 126 -11.36 -9.61 4.59
CA SER A 126 -12.65 -9.75 5.29
C SER A 126 -13.83 -9.32 4.43
N SER A 127 -13.60 -8.94 3.18
CA SER A 127 -14.64 -8.43 2.29
C SER A 127 -15.62 -9.54 1.91
N HIS A 128 -16.91 -9.21 1.92
CA HIS A 128 -18.02 -10.16 1.83
C HIS A 128 -17.80 -11.44 2.63
N ASN A 129 -17.62 -11.31 3.95
CA ASN A 129 -17.35 -12.45 4.83
C ASN A 129 -16.13 -13.28 4.42
N GLY A 130 -15.14 -12.67 3.76
CA GLY A 130 -13.91 -13.28 3.26
C GLY A 130 -14.04 -13.96 1.89
N GLN A 131 -15.22 -13.89 1.24
CA GLN A 131 -15.46 -14.49 -0.07
C GLN A 131 -14.65 -13.84 -1.19
N ASP A 132 -14.50 -12.52 -1.17
CA ASP A 132 -13.76 -11.81 -2.22
C ASP A 132 -12.30 -12.28 -2.29
N PHE A 133 -11.67 -12.46 -1.14
CA PHE A 133 -10.29 -12.95 -1.09
C PHE A 133 -10.19 -14.43 -1.53
N ARG A 134 -11.16 -15.27 -1.16
CA ARG A 134 -11.25 -16.65 -1.68
C ARG A 134 -11.29 -16.65 -3.22
N ILE A 135 -12.12 -15.81 -3.84
CA ILE A 135 -12.25 -15.71 -5.30
C ILE A 135 -10.91 -15.34 -5.95
N ILE A 136 -10.14 -14.43 -5.35
CA ILE A 136 -8.80 -14.06 -5.85
C ILE A 136 -7.86 -15.28 -5.81
N LEU A 137 -7.83 -16.00 -4.69
CA LEU A 137 -7.02 -17.21 -4.55
C LEU A 137 -7.41 -18.23 -5.62
N GLU A 138 -8.70 -18.58 -5.71
CA GLU A 138 -9.22 -19.58 -6.66
C GLU A 138 -8.93 -19.23 -8.11
N LYS A 139 -9.13 -17.97 -8.51
CA LYS A 139 -8.87 -17.55 -9.89
C LYS A 139 -7.39 -17.72 -10.22
N LEU A 140 -6.49 -17.21 -9.38
CA LEU A 140 -5.05 -17.31 -9.63
C LEU A 140 -4.54 -18.75 -9.56
N THR A 141 -5.02 -19.57 -8.61
CA THR A 141 -4.64 -20.99 -8.53
C THR A 141 -5.20 -21.79 -9.71
N SER A 142 -6.39 -21.47 -10.23
CA SER A 142 -6.99 -22.15 -11.38
C SER A 142 -6.17 -22.06 -12.67
N ILE A 143 -5.30 -21.05 -12.80
CA ILE A 143 -4.38 -20.87 -13.93
C ILE A 143 -2.92 -21.22 -13.55
N GLY A 144 -2.73 -21.98 -12.47
CA GLY A 144 -1.46 -22.60 -12.10
C GLY A 144 -0.50 -21.72 -11.29
N TYR A 145 -0.96 -20.63 -10.68
CA TYR A 145 -0.13 -19.87 -9.74
C TYR A 145 -0.22 -20.43 -8.32
N ALA A 146 0.91 -20.46 -7.64
CA ALA A 146 0.92 -20.46 -6.19
C ALA A 146 0.81 -19.03 -5.68
N VAL A 147 -0.06 -18.79 -4.70
CA VAL A 147 -0.48 -17.45 -4.28
C VAL A 147 -0.18 -17.26 -2.80
N ALA A 148 0.92 -16.58 -2.48
CA ALA A 148 1.26 -16.17 -1.13
C ALA A 148 0.67 -14.79 -0.82
N TRP A 149 0.29 -14.53 0.42
CA TRP A 149 -0.09 -13.19 0.86
C TRP A 149 0.49 -12.84 2.23
N ARG A 150 0.70 -11.55 2.46
CA ARG A 150 1.16 -11.01 3.76
C ARG A 150 0.63 -9.60 3.97
N VAL A 151 0.12 -9.33 5.17
CA VAL A 151 -0.12 -7.98 5.66
C VAL A 151 1.19 -7.42 6.20
N VAL A 152 1.63 -6.30 5.65
CA VAL A 152 2.82 -5.57 6.11
C VAL A 152 2.48 -4.12 6.38
N ASN A 153 3.25 -3.46 7.24
CA ASN A 153 3.05 -2.09 7.65
C ASN A 153 4.26 -1.24 7.29
N SER A 154 4.07 -0.26 6.40
CA SER A 154 5.13 0.59 5.82
C SER A 154 6.09 1.20 6.85
N ARG A 155 5.62 1.46 8.08
CA ARG A 155 6.41 2.02 9.18
C ARG A 155 7.66 1.23 9.55
N PHE A 156 7.76 -0.03 9.14
CA PHE A 156 8.89 -0.90 9.44
C PHE A 156 9.83 -1.12 8.26
N PHE A 157 9.51 -0.53 7.11
CA PHE A 157 10.23 -0.70 5.84
C PHE A 157 10.91 0.59 5.38
N GLY A 158 10.98 1.63 6.23
CA GLY A 158 11.67 2.90 5.91
C GLY A 158 10.74 4.06 5.56
N ALA A 159 9.43 3.86 5.50
CA ALA A 159 8.45 4.94 5.35
C ALA A 159 7.94 5.40 6.73
N PRO A 160 7.90 6.70 7.06
CA PRO A 160 7.44 7.17 8.38
C PRO A 160 5.91 7.20 8.51
N GLN A 161 5.21 6.16 8.05
CA GLN A 161 3.75 6.04 8.04
C GLN A 161 3.29 4.68 8.54
N SER A 162 2.31 4.66 9.45
CA SER A 162 1.59 3.42 9.75
C SER A 162 0.54 3.14 8.67
N ARG A 163 0.91 2.34 7.67
CA ARG A 163 0.08 1.96 6.51
C ARG A 163 0.06 0.44 6.37
N PRO A 164 -0.82 -0.27 7.09
CA PRO A 164 -0.98 -1.70 6.89
C PRO A 164 -1.68 -1.97 5.56
N ARG A 165 -1.09 -2.85 4.74
CA ARG A 165 -1.60 -3.29 3.43
C ARG A 165 -1.34 -4.78 3.25
N VAL A 166 -2.21 -5.45 2.50
CA VAL A 166 -1.99 -6.84 2.09
C VAL A 166 -1.29 -6.82 0.73
N PHE A 167 -0.18 -7.55 0.65
CA PHE A 167 0.50 -7.84 -0.60
C PHE A 167 0.27 -9.31 -0.93
N ILE A 168 0.03 -9.58 -2.21
CA ILE A 168 -0.16 -10.91 -2.77
C ILE A 168 0.94 -11.12 -3.80
N CYS A 169 1.64 -12.24 -3.70
CA CYS A 169 2.62 -12.70 -4.68
C CYS A 169 2.09 -13.99 -5.28
N ALA A 170 1.71 -13.93 -6.55
CA ALA A 170 1.40 -15.10 -7.34
C ALA A 170 2.65 -15.50 -8.14
N PHE A 171 3.11 -16.75 -8.03
CA PHE A 171 4.25 -17.26 -8.79
C PHE A 171 3.86 -18.55 -9.53
N LYS A 172 4.10 -18.60 -10.84
CA LYS A 172 3.65 -19.70 -11.69
C LYS A 172 4.34 -21.01 -11.31
N GLY A 173 3.56 -22.01 -10.92
CA GLY A 173 4.00 -23.38 -10.64
C GLY A 173 5.03 -23.56 -9.51
N ASN A 174 5.28 -22.56 -8.66
CA ASN A 174 6.26 -22.69 -7.59
C ASN A 174 5.85 -21.98 -6.28
N PRO A 175 5.28 -22.72 -5.30
CA PRO A 175 4.88 -22.14 -4.02
C PRO A 175 6.03 -21.64 -3.17
N LEU A 176 7.23 -22.22 -3.27
CA LEU A 176 8.39 -21.71 -2.54
C LEU A 176 8.81 -20.33 -3.05
N LYS A 177 8.77 -20.08 -4.35
CA LYS A 177 9.07 -18.76 -4.92
C LYS A 177 8.05 -17.71 -4.49
N ALA A 178 6.75 -18.04 -4.55
CA ALA A 178 5.69 -17.17 -4.07
C ALA A 178 5.88 -16.81 -2.58
N PHE A 179 6.09 -17.83 -1.74
CA PHE A 179 6.23 -17.65 -0.30
C PHE A 179 7.50 -16.89 0.07
N SER A 180 8.67 -17.31 -0.43
CA SER A 180 9.95 -16.67 -0.13
C SER A 180 10.03 -15.24 -0.65
N THR A 181 9.22 -14.86 -1.64
CA THR A 181 9.11 -13.45 -2.04
C THR A 181 8.56 -12.58 -0.90
N LEU A 182 7.57 -13.06 -0.14
CA LEU A 182 6.89 -12.28 0.91
C LEU A 182 7.34 -12.59 2.34
N PHE A 183 7.98 -13.74 2.58
CA PHE A 183 8.36 -14.19 3.92
C PHE A 183 9.86 -14.46 4.01
N GLU A 184 10.51 -13.85 4.99
CA GLU A 184 11.85 -14.23 5.41
C GLU A 184 11.88 -15.62 6.03
N THR A 185 13.07 -16.22 6.11
CA THR A 185 13.27 -17.53 6.75
C THR A 185 13.17 -17.45 8.26
N GLU A 186 13.45 -16.29 8.85
CA GLU A 186 13.46 -16.05 10.30
C GLU A 186 12.50 -14.95 10.71
N LEU A 187 11.97 -15.07 11.94
CA LEU A 187 11.15 -14.03 12.55
C LEU A 187 12.02 -12.88 13.05
N GLY A 188 11.64 -11.66 12.67
CA GLY A 188 12.24 -10.45 13.24
C GLY A 188 11.87 -10.22 14.71
N VAL A 189 12.64 -9.35 15.35
CA VAL A 189 12.35 -8.89 16.71
C VAL A 189 11.12 -7.98 16.69
N LYS A 190 10.10 -8.34 17.49
CA LYS A 190 8.87 -7.56 17.59
C LYS A 190 9.16 -6.12 18.07
N PRO A 191 8.77 -5.09 17.32
CA PRO A 191 8.98 -3.72 17.76
C PRO A 191 8.08 -3.38 18.96
N ASN A 192 8.68 -2.74 19.97
CA ASN A 192 7.99 -2.38 21.21
C ASN A 192 7.35 -0.98 21.12
N ASN A 193 6.40 -0.69 22.01
CA ASN A 193 5.82 0.65 22.22
C ASN A 193 5.23 1.32 20.96
N LEU A 194 4.66 0.56 20.03
CA LEU A 194 4.13 1.04 18.74
C LEU A 194 3.15 2.22 18.85
N ARG A 195 2.32 2.24 19.91
CA ARG A 195 1.37 3.33 20.15
C ARG A 195 2.06 4.63 20.56
N ARG A 196 3.18 4.51 21.30
CA ARG A 196 3.94 5.66 21.81
C ARG A 196 4.54 6.50 20.69
N ALA A 197 4.88 5.89 19.56
CA ALA A 197 5.36 6.61 18.38
C ALA A 197 4.35 7.61 17.78
N PHE A 198 3.05 7.50 18.10
CA PHE A 198 2.04 8.52 17.73
C PHE A 198 1.94 9.66 18.75
N LEU A 199 2.62 9.55 19.88
CA LEU A 199 2.57 10.49 21.01
C LEU A 199 3.92 11.18 21.25
N ASP A 200 5.02 10.46 21.06
CA ASP A 200 6.36 10.99 21.25
C ASP A 200 6.64 12.11 20.24
N VAL A 201 7.08 13.25 20.76
CA VAL A 201 7.30 14.48 19.99
C VAL A 201 8.65 14.43 19.29
N SER A 202 8.65 14.80 18.01
CA SER A 202 9.83 15.19 17.25
C SER A 202 9.73 16.66 16.88
N GLU A 203 10.79 17.43 17.12
CA GLU A 203 10.80 18.88 16.91
C GLU A 203 11.99 19.31 16.04
N CYS A 204 11.72 20.19 15.07
CA CYS A 204 12.76 20.94 14.39
C CYS A 204 13.06 22.24 15.14
N LYS A 205 14.28 22.39 15.67
CA LYS A 205 14.67 23.61 16.41
C LYS A 205 14.60 24.89 15.57
N LYS A 206 14.84 24.79 14.25
CA LYS A 206 14.87 25.91 13.30
C LYS A 206 13.47 26.43 13.00
N SER A 207 12.59 25.58 12.45
CA SER A 207 11.23 25.98 12.07
C SER A 207 10.22 25.91 13.22
N LYS A 208 10.58 25.32 14.36
CA LYS A 208 9.68 24.99 15.49
C LYS A 208 8.58 24.00 15.13
N ALA A 209 8.67 23.35 13.98
CA ALA A 209 7.74 22.30 13.57
C ALA A 209 7.80 21.12 14.54
N LYS A 210 6.65 20.72 15.06
CA LYS A 210 6.45 19.57 15.96
C LYS A 210 5.51 18.56 15.31
N VAL A 211 5.93 17.30 15.31
CA VAL A 211 5.15 16.15 14.81
C VAL A 211 5.35 14.94 15.71
N ALA A 212 4.42 13.99 15.66
CA ALA A 212 4.66 12.64 16.21
C ALA A 212 5.78 11.94 15.44
N GLN A 213 6.36 10.87 15.98
CA GLN A 213 7.43 10.12 15.29
C GLN A 213 6.95 9.40 14.03
N VAL A 214 5.65 9.07 13.92
CA VAL A 214 5.06 8.39 12.75
C VAL A 214 3.79 9.11 12.29
N ALA A 215 3.52 9.09 10.99
CA ALA A 215 2.26 9.54 10.42
C ALA A 215 1.16 8.47 10.49
N TYR A 216 -0.09 8.92 10.51
CA TYR A 216 -1.25 8.09 10.18
C TYR A 216 -1.29 7.77 8.68
N CYS A 217 -2.06 6.75 8.32
CA CYS A 217 -2.23 6.33 6.93
C CYS A 217 -2.74 7.50 6.05
N LEU A 218 -2.01 7.84 4.97
CA LEU A 218 -2.49 8.80 3.98
C LEU A 218 -3.68 8.18 3.22
N ALA A 219 -4.76 8.95 3.06
CA ALA A 219 -5.92 8.59 2.29
C ALA A 219 -6.03 9.50 1.07
N ALA A 220 -6.70 9.06 0.00
CA ALA A 220 -6.94 9.90 -1.18
C ALA A 220 -7.77 11.16 -0.87
N THR A 221 -8.50 11.15 0.26
CA THR A 221 -9.22 12.31 0.79
C THR A 221 -8.39 13.13 1.78
N SER A 222 -7.11 12.83 1.97
CA SER A 222 -6.24 13.51 2.94
C SER A 222 -6.06 15.00 2.66
N GLY A 223 -6.32 15.46 1.43
CA GLY A 223 -6.35 16.88 1.08
C GLY A 223 -7.58 17.65 1.59
N ARG A 224 -8.68 16.99 1.96
CA ARG A 224 -9.96 17.63 2.37
C ARG A 224 -10.26 17.44 3.86
N HIS A 225 -10.95 18.38 4.50
CA HIS A 225 -11.50 18.19 5.86
C HIS A 225 -12.73 17.28 5.82
N THR A 226 -12.56 15.98 6.10
CA THR A 226 -13.66 14.98 5.98
C THR A 226 -14.29 14.60 7.32
N GLY A 227 -14.11 15.41 8.37
CA GLY A 227 -14.68 15.13 9.67
C GLY A 227 -14.04 13.95 10.41
N THR A 228 -12.86 13.47 9.98
CA THR A 228 -12.02 12.45 10.64
C THR A 228 -10.65 13.01 11.03
N ASP A 229 -10.58 14.30 11.37
CA ASP A 229 -9.33 15.03 11.53
C ASP A 229 -8.43 14.51 12.67
N TRP A 230 -9.00 13.80 13.67
CA TRP A 230 -8.23 13.18 14.76
C TRP A 230 -7.35 11.99 14.31
N SER A 231 -7.60 11.44 13.12
CA SER A 231 -6.79 10.36 12.54
C SER A 231 -5.95 10.84 11.35
N ARG A 232 -5.65 12.14 11.30
CA ARG A 232 -4.82 12.78 10.28
C ARG A 232 -3.52 13.26 10.89
N THR A 233 -2.50 13.38 10.06
CA THR A 233 -1.21 13.94 10.44
C THR A 233 -1.16 15.41 10.09
N TYR A 234 -0.91 16.22 11.11
CA TYR A 234 -0.67 17.66 11.00
C TYR A 234 0.74 17.99 11.48
N VAL A 235 1.26 19.14 11.03
CA VAL A 235 2.46 19.76 11.59
C VAL A 235 2.02 20.89 12.51
N SER A 236 2.49 20.84 13.76
CA SER A 236 2.11 21.80 14.80
C SER A 236 3.27 22.76 15.06
N TYR A 237 2.97 24.04 15.22
CA TYR A 237 3.86 25.10 15.64
C TYR A 237 3.35 25.66 16.98
N PRO A 238 4.07 26.58 17.66
CA PRO A 238 3.60 27.14 18.93
C PRO A 238 2.19 27.75 18.87
N ASP A 239 1.85 28.42 17.78
CA ASP A 239 0.63 29.21 17.59
C ASP A 239 -0.12 28.89 16.28
N ALA A 240 0.32 27.88 15.53
CA ALA A 240 -0.21 27.56 14.22
C ALA A 240 -0.21 26.05 13.95
N VAL A 241 -1.11 25.61 13.06
CA VAL A 241 -1.22 24.22 12.60
C VAL A 241 -1.35 24.21 11.08
N ARG A 242 -0.67 23.27 10.43
CA ARG A 242 -0.80 23.06 8.99
C ARG A 242 -0.96 21.60 8.61
N ARG A 243 -1.55 21.40 7.44
CA ARG A 243 -1.52 20.11 6.74
C ARG A 243 -0.09 19.83 6.24
N LEU A 244 0.20 18.56 5.99
CA LEU A 244 1.40 18.17 5.27
C LEU A 244 1.36 18.73 3.84
N THR A 245 2.46 19.21 3.30
CA THR A 245 2.55 19.58 1.88
C THR A 245 2.54 18.31 1.01
N PRO A 246 2.21 18.40 -0.29
CA PRO A 246 2.31 17.24 -1.17
C PRO A 246 3.72 16.63 -1.20
N SER A 247 4.77 17.45 -1.15
CA SER A 247 6.16 16.95 -1.16
C SER A 247 6.55 16.26 0.16
N GLU A 248 5.97 16.66 1.29
CA GLU A 248 6.09 15.89 2.54
C GLU A 248 5.32 14.57 2.43
N CYS A 249 4.13 14.56 1.80
CA CYS A 249 3.37 13.33 1.54
C CYS A 249 4.12 12.34 0.61
N GLU A 250 4.84 12.84 -0.40
CA GLU A 250 5.76 12.05 -1.24
C GLU A 250 6.82 11.37 -0.38
N GLY A 251 7.52 12.12 0.48
CA GLY A 251 8.53 11.58 1.38
C GLY A 251 7.96 10.55 2.36
N ILE A 252 6.74 10.73 2.85
CA ILE A 252 6.06 9.75 3.71
C ILE A 252 5.78 8.44 2.96
N GLN A 253 5.45 8.49 1.67
CA GLN A 253 5.23 7.29 0.83
C GLN A 253 6.56 6.69 0.31
N GLY A 254 7.67 7.42 0.46
CA GLY A 254 9.02 7.04 0.04
C GLY A 254 9.36 7.44 -1.40
N PHE A 255 8.64 8.39 -1.99
CA PHE A 255 9.00 8.98 -3.27
C PHE A 255 10.08 10.07 -3.10
N PRO A 256 10.90 10.32 -4.13
CA PRO A 256 11.74 11.50 -4.21
C PRO A 256 10.93 12.80 -4.03
N LYS A 257 11.59 13.85 -3.53
CA LYS A 257 10.96 15.16 -3.39
C LYS A 257 10.52 15.69 -4.76
N ASP A 258 9.32 16.26 -4.81
CA ASP A 258 8.68 16.87 -5.98
C ASP A 258 8.41 15.86 -7.11
N TRP A 259 8.24 14.58 -6.74
CA TRP A 259 7.93 13.49 -7.67
C TRP A 259 6.69 13.78 -8.52
N THR A 260 5.62 14.23 -7.87
CA THR A 260 4.31 14.51 -8.49
C THR A 260 4.16 15.96 -8.95
N LEU A 261 5.22 16.77 -8.86
CA LEU A 261 5.19 18.15 -9.33
C LEU A 261 5.32 18.19 -10.86
N LEU A 262 4.27 18.63 -11.55
CA LEU A 262 4.24 18.88 -13.00
C LEU A 262 4.53 20.38 -13.25
N ASN A 263 5.13 20.74 -14.41
CA ASN A 263 5.82 22.01 -14.68
C ASN A 263 5.18 23.33 -14.15
N ASN A 264 6.03 24.19 -13.56
CA ASN A 264 6.07 25.67 -13.39
C ASN A 264 4.82 26.57 -13.27
N GLU A 265 3.60 26.09 -13.28
CA GLU A 265 2.47 26.90 -12.84
C GLU A 265 2.21 26.65 -11.36
N LYS A 266 2.41 27.71 -10.56
CA LYS A 266 1.96 27.82 -9.16
C LYS A 266 0.43 27.80 -9.08
N ALA A 267 -0.23 26.83 -9.70
CA ALA A 267 -1.67 26.66 -9.58
C ALA A 267 -1.94 25.88 -8.29
N SER A 268 -2.62 26.55 -7.36
CA SER A 268 -3.23 25.94 -6.17
C SER A 268 -4.06 24.68 -6.46
N ASP A 269 -4.45 24.49 -7.72
CA ASP A 269 -5.40 23.48 -8.16
C ASP A 269 -4.78 22.08 -8.27
N SER A 270 -3.47 21.98 -8.51
CA SER A 270 -2.77 20.67 -8.62
C SER A 270 -2.63 19.93 -7.29
N ASP A 271 -2.60 20.62 -6.14
CA ASP A 271 -2.40 19.97 -4.83
C ASP A 271 -3.49 18.93 -4.55
N THR A 272 -4.72 19.18 -4.99
CA THR A 272 -5.84 18.26 -4.78
C THR A 272 -5.58 16.92 -5.48
N GLU A 273 -5.13 16.96 -6.73
CA GLU A 273 -4.81 15.77 -7.51
C GLU A 273 -3.58 15.06 -6.94
N ARG A 274 -2.55 15.81 -6.55
CA ARG A 274 -1.36 15.29 -5.88
C ARG A 274 -1.72 14.55 -4.59
N TYR A 275 -2.51 15.14 -3.70
CA TYR A 275 -2.95 14.48 -2.47
C TYR A 275 -3.77 13.23 -2.75
N HIS A 276 -4.66 13.28 -3.74
CA HIS A 276 -5.48 12.15 -4.13
C HIS A 276 -4.62 10.98 -4.62
N ALA A 277 -3.70 11.27 -5.54
CA ALA A 277 -2.76 10.29 -6.10
C ALA A 277 -1.82 9.71 -5.01
N LEU A 278 -1.24 10.55 -4.15
CA LEU A 278 -0.37 10.12 -3.05
C LEU A 278 -1.11 9.28 -2.00
N GLY A 279 -2.40 9.54 -1.77
CA GLY A 279 -3.21 8.72 -0.88
C GLY A 279 -3.48 7.32 -1.42
N ASN A 280 -3.60 7.18 -2.74
CA ASN A 280 -3.79 5.91 -3.44
C ASN A 280 -2.47 5.16 -3.72
N ALA A 281 -1.34 5.87 -3.76
CA ALA A 281 -0.06 5.27 -4.05
C ALA A 281 0.32 4.14 -3.06
N VAL A 282 1.04 3.16 -3.58
CA VAL A 282 1.76 2.16 -2.80
C VAL A 282 2.96 2.79 -2.10
N SER A 283 3.42 2.16 -1.02
CA SER A 283 4.61 2.59 -0.30
C SER A 283 5.86 2.04 -0.99
N VAL A 284 6.65 2.93 -1.61
CA VAL A 284 7.85 2.57 -2.39
C VAL A 284 8.80 1.65 -1.61
N PRO A 285 9.16 1.93 -0.34
CA PRO A 285 10.13 1.09 0.38
C PRO A 285 9.65 -0.35 0.64
N VAL A 286 8.33 -0.54 0.80
CA VAL A 286 7.75 -1.89 0.93
C VAL A 286 7.86 -2.63 -0.40
N VAL A 287 7.53 -1.96 -1.50
CA VAL A 287 7.60 -2.56 -2.84
C VAL A 287 9.05 -2.86 -3.23
N GLU A 288 10.01 -1.98 -2.92
CA GLU A 288 11.44 -2.25 -3.14
C GLU A 288 11.90 -3.49 -2.38
N TRP A 289 11.46 -3.63 -1.12
CA TRP A 289 11.76 -4.80 -0.32
C TRP A 289 11.20 -6.09 -0.97
N ILE A 290 9.99 -6.06 -1.51
CA ILE A 290 9.38 -7.17 -2.25
C ILE A 290 10.11 -7.43 -3.57
N ALA A 291 10.34 -6.40 -4.40
CA ALA A 291 10.96 -6.50 -5.72
C ALA A 291 12.37 -7.09 -5.65
N ARG A 292 13.15 -6.71 -4.64
CA ARG A 292 14.48 -7.29 -4.38
C ARG A 292 14.43 -8.79 -4.13
N ARG A 293 13.45 -9.25 -3.35
CA ARG A 293 13.25 -10.67 -3.04
C ARG A 293 12.70 -11.41 -4.25
N LEU A 294 11.72 -10.84 -4.94
CA LEU A 294 11.18 -11.38 -6.17
C LEU A 294 12.27 -11.59 -7.23
N LYS A 295 13.17 -10.61 -7.41
CA LYS A 295 14.33 -10.72 -8.31
C LYS A 295 15.19 -11.93 -7.98
N LYS A 296 15.51 -12.11 -6.69
CA LYS A 296 16.26 -13.28 -6.21
C LYS A 296 15.52 -14.57 -6.58
N GLU A 297 14.21 -14.64 -6.32
CA GLU A 297 13.38 -15.81 -6.59
C GLU A 297 13.23 -16.11 -8.09
N ILE A 298 13.24 -15.11 -8.96
CA ILE A 298 13.23 -15.30 -10.42
C ILE A 298 14.56 -15.86 -10.92
N ILE A 299 15.68 -15.27 -10.46
CA ILE A 299 17.03 -15.64 -10.91
C ILE A 299 17.46 -17.01 -10.35
N GLU A 300 17.07 -17.33 -9.12
CA GLU A 300 17.39 -18.60 -8.49
C GLU A 300 16.58 -19.74 -9.11
N ARG A 301 17.30 -20.82 -9.45
CA ARG A 301 16.66 -22.08 -9.80
C ARG A 301 16.23 -22.74 -8.49
N LYS A 302 14.92 -22.97 -8.36
CA LYS A 302 14.34 -23.82 -7.32
C LYS A 302 13.64 -24.96 -8.02
N GLU A 303 13.78 -26.15 -7.47
CA GLU A 303 13.05 -27.32 -7.96
C GLU A 303 11.54 -27.03 -7.92
N PRO A 304 10.77 -27.51 -8.93
CA PRO A 304 9.32 -27.46 -8.88
C PRO A 304 8.80 -28.13 -7.61
N VAL A 305 7.82 -27.51 -6.97
CA VAL A 305 7.17 -28.06 -5.76
C VAL A 305 5.70 -28.25 -6.08
N THR A 306 5.22 -29.49 -5.91
CA THR A 306 3.81 -29.85 -6.08
C THR A 306 2.96 -29.31 -4.93
N SER A 307 1.64 -29.22 -5.11
CA SER A 307 0.75 -28.92 -3.99
C SER A 307 0.79 -30.00 -2.91
N GLN A 308 1.03 -31.26 -3.27
CA GLN A 308 1.20 -32.36 -2.32
C GLN A 308 2.35 -32.09 -1.36
N ASP A 309 3.50 -31.63 -1.87
CA ASP A 309 4.73 -31.41 -1.11
C ASP A 309 4.87 -29.97 -0.56
N MET A 310 3.97 -29.05 -0.95
CA MET A 310 4.05 -27.63 -0.57
C MET A 310 4.28 -27.43 0.93
N VAL A 311 3.46 -28.06 1.78
CA VAL A 311 3.51 -27.86 3.24
C VAL A 311 4.83 -28.36 3.82
N SER A 312 5.29 -29.55 3.43
CA SER A 312 6.54 -30.13 3.94
C SER A 312 7.75 -29.32 3.50
N CYS A 313 7.79 -28.85 2.25
CA CYS A 313 8.84 -27.97 1.73
C CYS A 313 8.87 -26.61 2.44
N LEU A 314 7.71 -26.01 2.70
CA LEU A 314 7.60 -24.74 3.42
C LEU A 314 8.03 -24.87 4.87
N LEU A 315 7.59 -25.91 5.58
CA LEU A 315 8.03 -26.18 6.95
C LEU A 315 9.54 -26.41 7.03
N LYS A 316 10.15 -27.08 6.02
CA LYS A 316 11.60 -27.28 5.96
C LYS A 316 12.38 -25.96 5.81
N SER A 317 11.82 -24.98 5.12
CA SER A 317 12.51 -23.73 4.75
C SER A 317 12.13 -22.52 5.60
N HIS A 318 10.95 -22.51 6.23
CA HIS A 318 10.36 -21.39 6.96
C HIS A 318 9.66 -21.85 8.26
N ALA A 319 10.20 -22.87 8.94
CA ALA A 319 9.63 -23.44 10.17
C ALA A 319 9.30 -22.36 11.23
N SER A 320 10.17 -21.37 11.39
CA SER A 320 10.01 -20.27 12.36
C SER A 320 8.75 -19.43 12.08
N ILE A 321 8.39 -19.25 10.81
CA ILE A 321 7.22 -18.48 10.36
C ILE A 321 5.94 -19.29 10.54
N LEU A 322 6.00 -20.59 10.26
CA LEU A 322 4.84 -21.48 10.16
C LEU A 322 4.55 -22.29 11.44
N GLN A 323 5.12 -21.93 12.58
CA GLN A 323 4.95 -22.68 13.85
C GLN A 323 3.48 -22.93 14.23
N LYS A 324 2.60 -21.96 13.94
CA LYS A 324 1.16 -22.05 14.19
C LYS A 324 0.41 -21.65 12.92
N HIS A 325 0.11 -22.63 12.09
CA HIS A 325 -0.66 -22.45 10.86
C HIS A 325 -1.92 -23.31 10.89
N ARG A 326 -2.87 -22.95 10.03
CA ARG A 326 -4.08 -23.71 9.76
C ARG A 326 -4.04 -24.18 8.32
N GLU A 327 -4.13 -25.48 8.12
CA GLU A 327 -4.31 -26.08 6.79
C GLU A 327 -5.79 -26.14 6.43
N GLN A 328 -6.12 -25.80 5.18
CA GLN A 328 -7.46 -25.74 4.64
C GLN A 328 -7.43 -26.23 3.18
N ASN A 329 -8.55 -26.77 2.70
CA ASN A 329 -8.79 -26.89 1.27
C ASN A 329 -9.68 -25.72 0.86
N HIS A 330 -9.17 -24.80 0.04
CA HIS A 330 -9.91 -23.56 -0.23
C HIS A 330 -11.07 -23.75 -1.21
N LEU A 331 -11.07 -24.82 -2.03
CA LEU A 331 -12.23 -25.19 -2.85
C LEU A 331 -13.42 -25.59 -1.98
N ASN A 332 -13.17 -26.10 -0.77
CA ASN A 332 -14.22 -26.42 0.20
C ASN A 332 -14.69 -25.20 1.01
N LEU A 333 -14.11 -24.02 0.79
CA LEU A 333 -14.47 -22.77 1.49
C LEU A 333 -15.51 -21.94 0.74
N VAL A 334 -16.06 -22.46 -0.36
CA VAL A 334 -17.17 -21.80 -1.07
C VAL A 334 -18.37 -21.74 -0.13
N LEU A 335 -18.78 -20.53 0.25
CA LEU A 335 -20.03 -20.34 0.99
C LEU A 335 -21.14 -19.97 0.01
N ASP A 336 -22.38 -20.30 0.36
CA ASP A 336 -23.54 -19.82 -0.38
C ASP A 336 -23.50 -18.27 -0.42
N PRO A 337 -23.61 -17.63 -1.60
CA PRO A 337 -23.61 -16.17 -1.72
C PRO A 337 -24.71 -15.45 -0.93
N THR A 338 -25.76 -16.18 -0.49
CA THR A 338 -26.85 -15.69 0.35
C THR A 338 -26.62 -15.91 1.84
N ASP A 339 -25.59 -16.69 2.20
CA ASP A 339 -25.24 -17.02 3.58
C ASP A 339 -24.57 -15.83 4.27
N LYS A 340 -25.31 -15.26 5.23
CA LYS A 340 -24.85 -14.14 6.06
C LYS A 340 -24.31 -14.60 7.41
N GLU A 341 -24.50 -15.86 7.78
CA GLU A 341 -24.14 -16.39 9.10
C GLU A 341 -22.70 -16.93 9.11
N HIS A 342 -22.25 -17.53 8.02
CA HIS A 342 -20.91 -18.08 7.91
C HIS A 342 -19.89 -17.07 7.39
N LYS A 343 -18.68 -17.11 7.96
CA LYS A 343 -17.60 -16.18 7.63
C LYS A 343 -16.25 -16.88 7.52
N LEU A 344 -15.60 -16.67 6.38
CA LEU A 344 -14.19 -16.99 6.18
C LEU A 344 -13.34 -15.93 6.90
N LYS A 345 -12.53 -16.39 7.85
CA LYS A 345 -11.60 -15.56 8.61
C LYS A 345 -10.19 -15.83 8.12
N TRP A 346 -9.78 -15.12 7.07
CA TRP A 346 -8.41 -15.16 6.57
C TRP A 346 -7.44 -14.52 7.57
N MET A 347 -6.31 -15.18 7.81
CA MET A 347 -5.26 -14.61 8.64
C MET A 347 -4.37 -13.62 7.86
N SER A 348 -3.50 -12.91 8.58
CA SER A 348 -2.64 -11.87 8.02
C SER A 348 -1.57 -12.38 7.05
N GLY A 349 -1.34 -13.68 6.95
CA GLY A 349 -0.52 -14.28 5.91
C GLY A 349 -0.89 -15.72 5.62
N GLY A 350 -0.39 -16.21 4.49
CA GLY A 350 -0.68 -17.57 4.03
C GLY A 350 -0.18 -17.82 2.62
N ILE A 351 -0.49 -19.01 2.13
CA ILE A 351 -0.27 -19.41 0.74
C ILE A 351 -1.30 -20.43 0.29
N ALA A 352 -1.76 -20.31 -0.96
CA ALA A 352 -2.62 -21.27 -1.64
C ALA A 352 -1.94 -21.78 -2.91
N PHE A 353 -2.08 -23.07 -3.20
CA PHE A 353 -1.61 -23.69 -4.44
C PHE A 353 -2.44 -24.93 -4.76
N ASP A 354 -2.91 -25.04 -6.00
CA ASP A 354 -3.96 -25.97 -6.43
C ASP A 354 -5.22 -25.85 -5.56
N ASP A 355 -5.54 -26.85 -4.73
CA ASP A 355 -6.65 -26.86 -3.79
C ASP A 355 -6.21 -26.62 -2.34
N LYS A 356 -4.91 -26.72 -2.06
CA LYS A 356 -4.36 -26.55 -0.71
C LYS A 356 -4.17 -25.10 -0.35
N CYS A 357 -4.43 -24.80 0.91
CA CYS A 357 -4.23 -23.48 1.48
C CYS A 357 -3.71 -23.60 2.91
N ILE A 358 -2.71 -22.80 3.26
CA ILE A 358 -2.30 -22.59 4.64
C ILE A 358 -2.44 -21.12 4.99
N ASP A 359 -2.92 -20.82 6.19
CA ASP A 359 -2.90 -19.46 6.71
C ASP A 359 -2.50 -19.38 8.18
N PHE A 360 -1.92 -18.23 8.54
CA PHE A 360 -1.30 -18.01 9.84
C PHE A 360 -1.22 -16.51 10.16
N LYS A 361 -1.00 -16.19 11.42
CA LYS A 361 -0.81 -14.81 11.87
C LYS A 361 0.60 -14.33 11.55
N ALA A 362 0.81 -13.86 10.32
CA ALA A 362 2.07 -13.25 9.90
C ALA A 362 2.42 -11.97 10.68
N THR A 363 3.71 -11.70 10.81
CA THR A 363 4.23 -10.41 11.28
C THR A 363 4.05 -9.33 10.21
N ASP A 364 3.75 -8.10 10.64
CA ASP A 364 3.59 -6.93 9.78
C ASP A 364 4.89 -6.13 9.58
N TYR A 365 6.00 -6.61 10.14
CA TYR A 365 7.35 -6.05 10.07
C TYR A 365 8.32 -7.08 9.47
N PRO A 366 9.38 -6.63 8.79
CA PRO A 366 10.42 -7.52 8.26
C PRO A 366 11.32 -8.04 9.38
N GLU A 367 12.16 -9.02 9.07
CA GLU A 367 13.17 -9.58 9.97
C GLU A 367 14.05 -8.47 10.58
N ARG A 368 14.51 -7.55 9.71
CA ARG A 368 15.25 -6.35 10.10
C ARG A 368 14.45 -5.09 9.77
N VAL A 369 13.92 -4.45 10.81
CA VAL A 369 13.20 -3.18 10.70
C VAL A 369 14.12 -2.07 10.18
N ILE A 370 13.60 -1.29 9.24
CA ILE A 370 14.23 -0.07 8.72
C ILE A 370 13.52 1.13 9.38
N PRO A 371 14.16 1.81 10.35
CA PRO A 371 13.54 2.91 11.07
C PRO A 371 13.45 4.16 10.17
N SER A 372 12.40 4.95 10.38
CA SER A 372 12.22 6.25 9.75
C SER A 372 11.36 7.14 10.66
N LYS A 373 11.68 8.42 10.77
CA LYS A 373 10.89 9.38 11.57
C LYS A 373 10.19 10.37 10.67
N LEU A 374 8.95 10.72 11.04
CA LEU A 374 8.16 11.70 10.29
C LEU A 374 8.89 13.03 10.14
N ILE A 375 9.59 13.50 11.18
CA ILE A 375 10.34 14.77 11.15
C ILE A 375 11.43 14.82 10.06
N ASP A 376 11.88 13.67 9.56
CA ASP A 376 12.94 13.60 8.55
C ASP A 376 12.42 14.03 7.17
N VAL A 377 11.12 13.88 6.94
CA VAL A 377 10.45 14.27 5.69
C VAL A 377 9.65 15.57 5.80
N ILE A 378 9.58 16.19 6.99
CA ILE A 378 8.94 17.50 7.19
C ILE A 378 9.84 18.61 6.66
N ASP A 379 9.24 19.58 5.97
CA ASP A 379 9.91 20.80 5.52
C ASP A 379 10.33 21.66 6.72
N LYS A 380 11.63 21.97 6.77
CA LYS A 380 12.29 22.69 7.87
C LYS A 380 12.53 24.17 7.55
N SER A 381 11.97 24.67 6.43
CA SER A 381 11.95 26.10 6.11
C SER A 381 11.12 26.88 7.13
N THR A 382 11.47 28.16 7.27
CA THR A 382 10.74 29.12 8.12
C THR A 382 9.63 29.84 7.37
N GLU A 383 9.67 29.80 6.03
CA GLU A 383 8.70 30.43 5.15
C GLU A 383 7.99 29.35 4.33
N LEU A 384 6.78 29.00 4.74
CA LEU A 384 5.90 28.08 4.03
C LEU A 384 4.68 28.85 3.54
N ASN A 385 4.12 28.40 2.42
CA ASN A 385 2.93 29.03 1.86
C ASN A 385 1.74 28.90 2.83
N GLU A 386 1.09 30.03 3.12
CA GLU A 386 -0.04 30.12 4.06
C GLU A 386 -1.20 29.18 3.73
N LYS A 387 -1.37 28.78 2.45
CA LYS A 387 -2.45 27.87 2.01
C LYS A 387 -2.50 26.52 2.74
N TYR A 388 -1.37 26.08 3.30
CA TYR A 388 -1.29 24.81 4.04
C TYR A 388 -1.73 24.93 5.50
N PHE A 389 -1.67 26.14 6.07
CA PHE A 389 -2.12 26.42 7.42
C PHE A 389 -3.63 26.39 7.51
N ILE A 390 -4.16 25.90 8.62
CA ILE A 390 -5.60 25.84 8.86
C ILE A 390 -6.08 27.14 9.52
N SER A 391 -7.33 27.51 9.31
CA SER A 391 -7.93 28.69 9.95
C SER A 391 -8.32 28.42 11.41
N SER A 392 -8.51 29.48 12.20
CA SER A 392 -9.07 29.38 13.57
C SER A 392 -10.43 28.68 13.61
N ASN A 393 -11.28 28.92 12.59
CA ASN A 393 -12.57 28.22 12.45
C ASN A 393 -12.38 26.71 12.25
N ALA A 394 -11.38 26.31 11.45
CA ALA A 394 -11.06 24.90 11.27
C ALA A 394 -10.53 24.29 12.58
N ALA A 395 -9.70 25.03 13.32
CA ALA A 395 -9.15 24.58 14.60
C ALA A 395 -10.26 24.31 15.64
N GLU A 396 -11.19 25.25 15.80
CA GLU A 396 -12.37 25.12 16.66
C GLU A 396 -13.24 23.92 16.24
N GLY A 397 -13.48 23.76 14.94
CA GLY A 397 -14.21 22.64 14.39
C GLY A 397 -13.56 21.28 14.70
N ILE A 398 -12.23 21.19 14.64
CA ILE A 398 -11.47 19.97 15.00
C ILE A 398 -11.61 19.69 16.49
N LEU A 399 -11.37 20.67 17.36
CA LEU A 399 -11.49 20.52 18.81
C LEU A 399 -12.90 20.06 19.23
N ARG A 400 -13.95 20.67 18.65
CA ARG A 400 -15.33 20.27 18.87
C ARG A 400 -15.58 18.81 18.50
N ARG A 401 -15.12 18.38 17.32
CA ARG A 401 -15.27 16.98 16.85
C ARG A 401 -14.55 16.01 17.77
N VAL A 402 -13.32 16.32 18.16
CA VAL A 402 -12.50 15.50 19.07
C VAL A 402 -13.20 15.30 20.42
N ARG A 403 -13.72 16.39 21.02
CA ARG A 403 -14.50 16.33 22.27
C ARG A 403 -15.77 15.48 22.12
N SER A 404 -16.54 15.71 21.06
CA SER A 404 -17.80 14.99 20.82
C SER A 404 -17.63 13.48 20.66
N GLN A 405 -16.44 13.04 20.24
CA GLN A 405 -16.14 11.61 20.01
C GLN A 405 -15.25 10.99 21.08
N ASN A 406 -14.97 11.70 22.17
CA ASN A 406 -14.10 11.27 23.26
C ASN A 406 -12.73 10.75 22.75
N ARG A 407 -12.10 11.51 21.85
CA ARG A 407 -10.77 11.22 21.30
C ARG A 407 -9.70 12.11 21.93
N SER A 408 -8.46 11.65 21.91
CA SER A 408 -7.28 12.48 22.22
C SER A 408 -6.50 12.80 20.96
N LEU A 409 -5.87 13.98 20.94
CA LEU A 409 -4.95 14.39 19.90
C LEU A 409 -3.50 14.23 20.39
N PHE A 410 -2.57 14.25 19.44
CA PHE A 410 -1.16 14.50 19.72
C PHE A 410 -1.01 15.82 20.50
N GLY A 411 -0.25 15.80 21.61
CA GLY A 411 -0.21 16.93 22.57
C GLY A 411 0.06 18.30 21.92
N PRO A 412 1.20 18.47 21.20
CA PRO A 412 1.49 19.73 20.52
C PRO A 412 0.43 20.18 19.51
N LEU A 413 -0.31 19.25 18.90
CA LEU A 413 -1.42 19.59 18.02
C LEU A 413 -2.60 20.14 18.82
N TYR A 414 -2.96 19.50 19.94
CA TYR A 414 -4.02 19.99 20.81
C TYR A 414 -3.72 21.41 21.32
N ASP A 415 -2.51 21.63 21.83
CA ASP A 415 -2.09 22.90 22.40
C ASP A 415 -2.16 24.03 21.37
N ALA A 416 -1.63 23.81 20.17
CA ALA A 416 -1.66 24.78 19.07
C ALA A 416 -3.10 25.09 18.63
N LEU A 417 -3.96 24.08 18.52
CA LEU A 417 -5.37 24.27 18.15
C LEU A 417 -6.13 25.11 19.17
N VAL A 418 -5.85 24.93 20.47
CA VAL A 418 -6.49 25.73 21.54
C VAL A 418 -6.08 27.19 21.42
N ILE A 419 -4.80 27.48 21.23
CA ILE A 419 -4.29 28.85 21.04
C ILE A 419 -4.94 29.50 19.81
N MET A 420 -4.96 28.79 18.67
CA MET A 420 -5.58 29.27 17.43
C MET A 420 -7.08 29.56 17.58
N ALA A 421 -7.81 28.76 18.37
CA ALA A 421 -9.23 28.95 18.61
C ALA A 421 -9.53 30.14 19.55
N GLN A 422 -8.65 30.41 20.53
CA GLN A 422 -8.77 31.52 21.48
C GLN A 422 -8.48 32.89 20.86
N GLY A 423 -7.59 32.97 19.86
CA GLY A 423 -7.26 34.22 19.16
C GLY A 423 -8.43 34.90 18.43
N LYS A 424 -9.60 34.26 18.41
CA LYS A 424 -10.86 34.77 17.86
C LYS A 424 -11.63 35.69 18.83
N GLU A 425 -11.31 35.67 20.13
CA GLU A 425 -11.94 36.57 21.12
C GLU A 425 -11.30 37.96 21.15
N ALA A 426 -10.18 38.17 20.45
CA ALA A 426 -9.38 39.39 20.46
C ALA A 426 -9.39 40.19 19.13
N ALA A 427 -10.15 39.74 18.13
CA ALA A 427 -10.31 40.37 16.81
C ALA A 427 -11.79 40.47 16.47
#